data_AF-A0A2E7VJP9-F1
#
_entry.id   AF-A0A2E7VJP9-F1
#
_cell.length_a   1.000
_cell.length_b   1.000
_cell.length_c   1.000
_cell.angle_alpha   90.00
_cell.angle_beta   90.00
_cell.angle_gamma   90.00
#
_symmetry.space_group_name_H-M   'P 1'
#
loop_
_entity.id
_entity.type
_entity.pdbx_description
1 polymer ?
#
loop_
_entity_poly.entity_id
_entity_poly.type
_entity_poly.pdbx_seq_one_letter_code
_entity_poly.pdbx_strand_id
1 'polypeptide(L)'
;MLLMLLAPFASANVTTFADGNESVDVEIRDGNDLQNLVDGAVELPDGETVTSASMTVHTHAVEHGHQSRIDLETTQRVWNPQYNNQLTEFSDESLFQFEDGTQATPVSLISEGFLTDFEGTTAGFTDSTDPASMPSSGIGWEHGSLSTTDIPAGCASGQECWGTNLADTNYTDDNDDGNTPPSYMPFVVSMTSAELFVDPLLKSKTAYFDSWHNLETSTGSQPNTKRFSDCGYLEIRSSPNPGFPPDNSGFDYIAIDQQASTGLVYGTSYAQGGGFGSNWDGKITSNCGGLQNGSQWEWGLAGSSTTAQNPTGWTNLAVDLTDYIDEYVQLRFVLHHTGRSAMNIDDNMSGW
;
A
#
# COMPACT_ATOMS: atom_id res chain seq x y z
N MET A 1 36.40 -37.40 -0.70
CA MET A 1 36.79 -35.98 -0.67
C MET A 1 35.51 -35.21 -0.38
N LEU A 2 35.31 -34.84 0.88
CA LEU A 2 34.24 -33.95 1.32
C LEU A 2 34.88 -33.02 2.35
N LEU A 3 34.68 -31.73 2.13
CA LEU A 3 35.28 -30.61 2.83
C LEU A 3 34.67 -30.50 4.24
N MET A 4 35.53 -30.31 5.25
CA MET A 4 35.13 -29.96 6.62
C MET A 4 34.55 -28.55 6.64
N LEU A 5 33.42 -28.35 7.34
CA LEU A 5 33.15 -27.11 8.07
C LEU A 5 33.32 -27.43 9.56
N LEU A 6 34.36 -26.86 10.16
CA LEU A 6 34.55 -26.81 11.61
C LEU A 6 33.69 -25.68 12.17
N ALA A 7 32.73 -26.00 13.03
CA ALA A 7 32.21 -25.06 14.02
C ALA A 7 32.93 -25.30 15.36
N PRO A 8 33.34 -24.25 16.09
CA PRO A 8 34.10 -24.41 17.33
C PRO A 8 33.21 -24.99 18.45
N PHE A 9 33.62 -26.14 18.97
CA PHE A 9 33.23 -26.57 20.31
C PHE A 9 33.76 -25.53 21.31
N ALA A 10 32.87 -24.84 22.02
CA ALA A 10 33.25 -24.21 23.27
C ALA A 10 33.41 -25.33 24.32
N SER A 11 34.65 -25.64 24.66
CA SER A 11 34.99 -26.57 25.73
C SER A 11 34.67 -25.94 27.09
N ALA A 12 33.87 -26.61 27.92
CA ALA A 12 33.86 -26.38 29.36
C ALA A 12 34.72 -27.47 30.03
N ASN A 13 35.84 -27.08 30.65
CA ASN A 13 36.65 -27.95 31.50
C ASN A 13 36.45 -27.49 32.95
N VAL A 14 35.76 -28.29 33.76
CA VAL A 14 35.59 -28.04 35.20
C VAL A 14 36.63 -28.87 35.95
N THR A 15 37.54 -28.24 36.69
CA THR A 15 38.64 -28.94 37.39
C THR A 15 38.70 -28.70 38.89
N THR A 16 37.58 -28.45 39.57
CA THR A 16 37.47 -28.72 41.03
C THR A 16 36.03 -28.74 41.52
N PHE A 17 35.68 -29.80 42.26
CA PHE A 17 34.42 -29.99 42.96
C PHE A 17 34.62 -29.69 44.44
N ALA A 18 33.82 -28.81 45.02
CA ALA A 18 33.62 -28.75 46.46
C ALA A 18 32.12 -28.91 46.69
N ASP A 19 31.75 -29.80 47.60
CA ASP A 19 30.39 -30.07 48.08
C ASP A 19 29.69 -31.31 47.50
N GLY A 20 30.41 -32.45 47.44
CA GLY A 20 29.90 -33.74 47.95
C GLY A 20 28.59 -34.36 47.42
N ASN A 21 27.98 -33.86 46.35
CA ASN A 21 26.74 -34.40 45.79
C ASN A 21 27.00 -35.50 44.74
N GLU A 22 26.17 -36.54 44.72
CA GLU A 22 26.30 -37.71 43.83
C GLU A 22 25.70 -37.53 42.42
N SER A 23 25.09 -36.39 42.13
CA SER A 23 24.70 -35.99 40.76
C SER A 23 24.73 -34.48 40.59
N VAL A 24 25.18 -34.02 39.43
CA VAL A 24 25.07 -32.63 38.97
C VAL A 24 24.39 -32.69 37.61
N ASP A 25 23.21 -32.12 37.50
CA ASP A 25 22.59 -31.86 36.20
C ASP A 25 23.26 -30.65 35.59
N VAL A 26 23.93 -30.87 34.46
CA VAL A 26 24.40 -29.80 33.58
C VAL A 26 23.39 -29.69 32.46
N GLU A 27 22.39 -28.84 32.65
CA GLU A 27 21.43 -28.51 31.61
C GLU A 27 22.10 -27.52 30.64
N ILE A 28 22.46 -28.01 29.46
CA ILE A 28 22.90 -27.16 28.35
C ILE A 28 21.62 -26.77 27.60
N ARG A 29 21.09 -25.58 27.91
CA ARG A 29 20.00 -24.97 27.14
C ARG A 29 20.57 -24.34 25.88
N ASP A 30 20.36 -24.99 24.74
CA ASP A 30 20.66 -24.45 23.43
C ASP A 30 19.61 -23.39 23.08
N GLY A 31 19.85 -22.14 23.50
CA GLY A 31 19.01 -21.00 23.17
C GLY A 31 19.31 -20.52 21.77
N ASN A 32 18.71 -21.16 20.76
CA ASN A 32 18.66 -20.57 19.43
C ASN A 32 17.54 -19.52 19.37
N ASP A 33 17.81 -18.42 18.67
CA ASP A 33 16.82 -17.37 18.41
C ASP A 33 15.63 -17.94 17.64
N LEU A 34 14.43 -17.84 18.22
CA LEU A 34 13.18 -18.21 17.56
C LEU A 34 12.74 -17.03 16.68
N GLN A 35 12.93 -17.15 15.37
CA GLN A 35 12.53 -16.13 14.41
C GLN A 35 11.25 -16.59 13.68
N ASN A 36 10.13 -15.91 13.91
CA ASN A 36 8.90 -16.10 13.13
C ASN A 36 8.74 -14.94 12.13
N LEU A 37 8.69 -15.28 10.83
CA LEU A 37 8.60 -14.33 9.72
C LEU A 37 7.22 -14.37 9.02
N VAL A 38 6.28 -15.16 9.51
CA VAL A 38 5.04 -15.51 8.78
C VAL A 38 3.79 -15.05 9.51
N ASP A 39 3.67 -15.31 10.82
CA ASP A 39 2.46 -14.98 11.59
C ASP A 39 2.76 -14.20 12.89
N GLY A 40 4.04 -13.91 13.15
CA GLY A 40 4.48 -13.18 14.34
C GLY A 40 4.31 -13.94 15.66
N ALA A 41 3.98 -15.24 15.63
CA ALA A 41 3.75 -16.04 16.84
C ALA A 41 4.97 -16.90 17.20
N VAL A 42 5.39 -16.86 18.46
CA VAL A 42 6.39 -17.79 19.01
C VAL A 42 5.76 -18.50 20.21
N GLU A 43 5.45 -19.79 20.05
CA GLU A 43 4.95 -20.62 21.16
C GLU A 43 6.12 -21.20 21.95
N LEU A 44 6.15 -20.91 23.25
CA LEU A 44 7.09 -21.52 24.19
C LEU A 44 6.42 -22.69 24.92
N PRO A 45 7.09 -23.85 25.03
CA PRO A 45 6.60 -24.95 25.86
C PRO A 45 6.45 -24.53 27.33
N ASP A 46 5.49 -25.14 28.04
CA ASP A 46 5.30 -24.95 29.48
C ASP A 46 6.62 -25.24 30.24
N GLY A 47 7.09 -24.26 31.02
CA GLY A 47 8.30 -24.35 31.84
C GLY A 47 9.52 -23.60 31.30
N GLU A 48 9.43 -22.97 30.13
CA GLU A 48 10.49 -22.09 29.62
C GLU A 48 10.47 -20.71 30.28
N THR A 49 11.65 -20.15 30.54
CA THR A 49 11.82 -18.81 31.13
C THR A 49 12.36 -17.88 30.07
N VAL A 50 11.62 -16.82 29.74
CA VAL A 50 12.06 -15.79 28.79
C VAL A 50 13.15 -14.94 29.43
N THR A 51 14.37 -15.03 28.91
CA THR A 51 15.55 -14.27 29.41
C THR A 51 15.80 -12.98 28.65
N SER A 52 15.19 -12.81 27.47
CA SER A 52 15.17 -11.58 26.66
C SER A 52 14.09 -11.69 25.58
N ALA A 53 13.43 -10.58 25.23
CA ALA A 53 12.52 -10.52 24.09
C ALA A 53 12.70 -9.18 23.36
N SER A 54 12.97 -9.23 22.06
CA SER A 54 13.10 -8.03 21.21
C SER A 54 12.06 -8.04 20.10
N MET A 55 11.34 -6.93 19.91
CA MET A 55 10.40 -6.75 18.80
C MET A 55 10.89 -5.62 17.90
N THR A 56 11.28 -5.96 16.68
CA THR A 56 11.68 -4.97 15.66
C THR A 56 10.61 -4.94 14.58
N VAL A 57 9.80 -3.89 14.56
CA VAL A 57 8.83 -3.65 13.48
C VAL A 57 9.54 -2.87 12.37
N HIS A 58 9.76 -3.53 11.24
CA HIS A 58 10.13 -2.85 9.99
C HIS A 58 8.90 -2.15 9.41
N THR A 59 9.08 -1.09 8.62
CA THR A 59 8.01 -0.32 7.96
C THR A 59 7.26 -1.08 6.86
N HIS A 60 7.24 -2.41 6.90
CA HIS A 60 6.40 -3.24 6.06
C HIS A 60 5.13 -3.57 6.85
N ALA A 61 3.98 -3.56 6.17
CA ALA A 61 2.72 -3.98 6.76
C ALA A 61 2.87 -5.38 7.36
N VAL A 62 2.41 -5.54 8.60
CA VAL A 62 2.37 -6.83 9.31
C VAL A 62 0.93 -7.04 9.71
N GLU A 63 0.32 -8.11 9.20
CA GLU A 63 -0.99 -8.56 9.65
C GLU A 63 -0.90 -8.94 11.14
N HIS A 64 -1.56 -8.15 12.00
CA HIS A 64 -1.62 -8.44 13.43
C HIS A 64 -2.83 -9.34 13.73
N GLY A 65 -2.61 -10.65 13.79
CA GLY A 65 -3.55 -11.59 14.40
C GLY A 65 -3.58 -11.41 15.93
N HIS A 66 -4.66 -10.82 16.46
CA HIS A 66 -4.80 -10.65 17.92
C HIS A 66 -5.26 -11.96 18.59
N GLN A 67 -4.38 -12.62 19.33
CA GLN A 67 -4.76 -13.65 20.30
C GLN A 67 -3.96 -13.45 21.60
N SER A 68 -4.64 -13.08 22.69
CA SER A 68 -3.99 -12.84 23.99
C SER A 68 -4.11 -14.06 24.92
N ARG A 69 -2.99 -14.61 25.38
CA ARG A 69 -2.91 -15.30 26.67
C ARG A 69 -1.68 -14.81 27.42
N ILE A 70 -1.92 -13.98 28.44
CA ILE A 70 -0.88 -13.47 29.33
C ILE A 70 -0.92 -14.31 30.60
N ASP A 71 0.14 -15.09 30.85
CA ASP A 71 0.33 -15.78 32.12
C ASP A 71 0.84 -14.76 33.15
N LEU A 72 -0.02 -14.40 34.10
CA LEU A 72 0.25 -13.40 35.15
C LEU A 72 0.97 -13.98 36.36
N GLU A 73 1.28 -15.28 36.36
CA GLU A 73 1.79 -15.95 37.55
C GLU A 73 3.27 -15.68 37.82
N THR A 74 4.05 -15.24 36.82
CA THR A 74 5.51 -15.13 36.95
C THR A 74 6.08 -13.70 36.92
N THR A 75 5.49 -12.73 36.20
CA THR A 75 5.96 -11.31 36.24
C THR A 75 4.86 -10.33 35.81
N GLN A 76 4.66 -9.25 36.58
CA GLN A 76 3.81 -8.12 36.19
C GLN A 76 4.61 -7.15 35.32
N ARG A 77 4.00 -6.55 34.29
CA ARG A 77 4.61 -5.55 33.38
C ARG A 77 5.72 -6.12 32.50
N VAL A 78 5.44 -7.24 31.86
CA VAL A 78 6.42 -7.98 31.03
C VAL A 78 6.93 -7.12 29.89
N TRP A 79 6.12 -6.19 29.38
CA TRP A 79 6.45 -5.39 28.20
C TRP A 79 7.01 -4.01 28.49
N ASN A 80 7.05 -3.57 29.75
CA ASN A 80 7.52 -2.23 30.08
C ASN A 80 9.03 -2.24 30.40
N PRO A 81 9.89 -1.65 29.55
CA PRO A 81 11.35 -1.69 29.69
C PRO A 81 11.85 -1.12 31.02
N GLN A 82 11.07 -0.20 31.61
CA GLN A 82 11.38 0.45 32.88
C GLN A 82 11.14 -0.46 34.09
N TYR A 83 10.27 -1.47 33.97
CA TYR A 83 9.87 -2.34 35.08
C TYR A 83 10.31 -3.80 34.92
N ASN A 84 10.76 -4.18 33.73
CA ASN A 84 11.26 -5.52 33.45
C ASN A 84 12.80 -5.61 33.36
N ASN A 85 13.55 -4.64 33.91
CA ASN A 85 15.02 -4.58 33.81
C ASN A 85 15.57 -4.57 32.38
N GLN A 86 14.91 -3.87 31.44
CA GLN A 86 15.32 -3.82 30.02
C GLN A 86 15.29 -5.19 29.31
N LEU A 87 14.46 -6.12 29.79
CA LEU A 87 14.22 -7.40 29.10
C LEU A 87 13.49 -7.21 27.75
N THR A 88 12.79 -6.08 27.59
CA THR A 88 12.13 -5.68 26.36
C THR A 88 12.77 -4.40 25.83
N GLU A 89 12.98 -4.35 24.53
CA GLU A 89 13.46 -3.19 23.80
C GLU A 89 12.51 -2.89 22.64
N PHE A 90 12.18 -1.61 22.47
CA PHE A 90 11.41 -1.10 21.33
C PHE A 90 12.32 -0.28 20.42
N SER A 91 12.06 -0.34 19.11
CA SER A 91 12.72 0.56 18.14
C SER A 91 12.42 2.03 18.41
N ASP A 92 11.19 2.34 18.83
CA ASP A 92 10.76 3.62 19.38
C ASP A 92 9.59 3.39 20.36
N GLU A 93 9.84 3.53 21.66
CA GLU A 93 8.82 3.34 22.71
C GLU A 93 7.60 4.26 22.53
N SER A 94 7.75 5.42 21.86
CA SER A 94 6.66 6.38 21.64
C SER A 94 5.61 5.92 20.62
N LEU A 95 5.88 4.80 19.94
CA LEU A 95 4.98 4.17 18.97
C LEU A 95 4.18 3.01 19.54
N PHE A 96 4.35 2.65 20.81
CA PHE A 96 3.68 1.51 21.43
C PHE A 96 2.95 1.87 22.72
N GLN A 97 1.75 1.32 22.90
CA GLN A 97 1.00 1.34 24.14
C GLN A 97 1.19 0.00 24.84
N PHE A 98 1.67 0.03 26.08
CA PHE A 98 1.96 -1.13 26.91
C PHE A 98 1.66 -0.83 28.38
N GLU A 99 1.89 -1.81 29.25
CA GLU A 99 1.50 -1.79 30.66
C GLU A 99 2.18 -0.66 31.47
N ASP A 100 1.40 0.34 31.90
CA ASP A 100 1.85 1.37 32.86
C ASP A 100 1.32 1.10 34.30
N GLY A 101 0.40 0.14 34.44
CA GLY A 101 -0.33 -0.17 35.67
C GLY A 101 -0.08 -1.57 36.25
N THR A 102 -0.96 -2.02 37.15
CA THR A 102 -0.99 -3.42 37.63
C THR A 102 -1.90 -4.32 36.78
N GLN A 103 -2.49 -3.77 35.71
CA GLN A 103 -3.32 -4.51 34.78
C GLN A 103 -2.50 -4.94 33.57
N ALA A 104 -2.63 -6.22 33.22
CA ALA A 104 -2.05 -6.78 32.01
C ALA A 104 -2.67 -6.12 30.79
N THR A 105 -1.86 -5.45 29.98
CA THR A 105 -2.29 -4.74 28.78
C THR A 105 -1.43 -5.26 27.64
N PRO A 106 -2.02 -5.88 26.61
CA PRO A 106 -1.28 -6.27 25.43
C PRO A 106 -0.52 -5.07 24.85
N VAL A 107 0.68 -5.32 24.30
CA VAL A 107 1.40 -4.31 23.51
C VAL A 107 0.59 -4.03 22.25
N SER A 108 0.28 -2.76 22.00
CA SER A 108 -0.34 -2.29 20.76
C SER A 108 0.42 -1.09 20.20
N LEU A 109 0.21 -0.75 18.93
CA LEU A 109 0.78 0.47 18.36
C LEU A 109 -0.03 1.70 18.82
N ILE A 110 0.66 2.82 19.07
CA ILE A 110 0.08 4.18 19.24
C ILE A 110 -0.32 4.77 17.89
N SER A 111 0.25 4.26 16.79
CA SER A 111 -0.16 4.63 15.44
C SER A 111 -1.60 4.20 15.19
N GLU A 112 -2.53 5.16 15.27
CA GLU A 112 -3.95 5.03 14.88
C GLU A 112 -4.13 5.06 13.34
N GLY A 113 -3.07 4.80 12.57
CA GLY A 113 -3.14 4.71 11.12
C GLY A 113 -3.79 3.40 10.68
N PHE A 114 -4.77 3.49 9.79
CA PHE A 114 -5.26 2.32 9.06
C PHE A 114 -4.21 1.94 8.01
N LEU A 115 -3.49 0.84 8.26
CA LEU A 115 -2.58 0.24 7.29
C LEU A 115 -3.27 -0.97 6.67
N THR A 116 -3.21 -1.04 5.35
CA THR A 116 -3.81 -2.12 4.57
C THR A 116 -2.84 -2.43 3.46
N ASP A 117 -2.38 -3.68 3.43
CA ASP A 117 -1.84 -4.29 2.23
C ASP A 117 -2.92 -5.14 1.56
N PHE A 118 -2.65 -5.51 0.31
CA PHE A 118 -3.59 -6.27 -0.51
C PHE A 118 -3.19 -7.74 -0.59
N GLU A 119 -2.41 -8.23 0.37
CA GLU A 119 -1.92 -9.61 0.38
C GLU A 119 -3.03 -10.58 0.75
N GLY A 120 -3.45 -11.44 -0.20
CA GLY A 120 -4.43 -12.50 0.07
C GLY A 120 -5.85 -12.01 0.37
N THR A 121 -6.08 -10.68 0.43
CA THR A 121 -7.39 -10.08 0.60
C THR A 121 -7.52 -8.81 -0.24
N THR A 122 -8.75 -8.50 -0.64
CA THR A 122 -9.07 -7.23 -1.30
C THR A 122 -9.11 -6.05 -0.34
N ALA A 123 -9.00 -6.30 0.97
CA ALA A 123 -9.17 -5.33 2.04
C ALA A 123 -10.42 -4.43 1.94
N GLY A 124 -11.49 -4.97 1.35
CA GLY A 124 -12.75 -4.25 1.16
C GLY A 124 -12.76 -3.26 0.00
N PHE A 125 -11.69 -3.18 -0.79
CA PHE A 125 -11.70 -2.51 -2.08
C PHE A 125 -12.49 -3.36 -3.08
N THR A 126 -13.15 -2.69 -4.02
CA THR A 126 -13.98 -3.36 -5.03
C THR A 126 -13.95 -2.58 -6.34
N ASP A 127 -13.91 -3.30 -7.46
CA ASP A 127 -14.27 -2.71 -8.74
C ASP A 127 -15.71 -2.17 -8.67
N SER A 128 -15.85 -0.90 -8.99
CA SER A 128 -17.07 -0.10 -8.94
C SER A 128 -17.41 0.49 -10.32
N THR A 129 -16.74 -0.01 -11.36
CA THR A 129 -16.90 0.46 -12.73
C THR A 129 -18.38 0.40 -13.15
N ASP A 130 -18.89 1.51 -13.69
CA ASP A 130 -20.24 1.54 -14.24
C ASP A 130 -20.35 0.52 -15.39
N PRO A 131 -21.31 -0.42 -15.36
CA PRO A 131 -21.50 -1.38 -16.45
C PRO A 131 -21.68 -0.73 -17.83
N ALA A 132 -22.16 0.52 -17.90
CA ALA A 132 -22.27 1.26 -19.15
C ALA A 132 -20.95 1.86 -19.65
N SER A 133 -19.94 1.96 -18.78
CA SER A 133 -18.59 2.48 -19.09
C SER A 133 -17.51 1.40 -19.11
N MET A 134 -17.85 0.16 -18.74
CA MET A 134 -16.97 -1.01 -18.79
C MET A 134 -16.48 -1.26 -20.22
N PRO A 135 -15.17 -1.55 -20.43
CA PRO A 135 -14.66 -1.91 -21.75
C PRO A 135 -15.23 -3.25 -22.24
N SER A 136 -15.14 -3.47 -23.55
CA SER A 136 -15.65 -4.68 -24.22
C SER A 136 -15.01 -5.99 -23.73
N SER A 137 -13.76 -5.93 -23.23
CA SER A 137 -13.07 -7.05 -22.59
C SER A 137 -13.77 -7.51 -21.31
N GLY A 138 -14.56 -6.64 -20.68
CA GLY A 138 -15.24 -6.88 -19.40
C GLY A 138 -14.30 -6.79 -18.19
N ILE A 139 -13.08 -6.31 -18.40
CA ILE A 139 -12.05 -6.17 -17.36
C ILE A 139 -12.02 -4.71 -16.90
N GLY A 140 -12.19 -4.50 -15.59
CA GLY A 140 -12.15 -3.18 -14.96
C GLY A 140 -10.92 -3.04 -14.07
N TRP A 141 -11.16 -2.98 -12.75
CA TRP A 141 -10.08 -3.11 -11.77
C TRP A 141 -9.98 -4.56 -11.30
N GLU A 142 -8.77 -5.07 -11.22
CA GLU A 142 -8.46 -6.43 -10.82
C GLU A 142 -7.56 -6.43 -9.59
N HIS A 143 -7.73 -7.45 -8.75
CA HIS A 143 -6.86 -7.73 -7.60
C HIS A 143 -6.09 -9.01 -7.89
N GLY A 144 -4.76 -8.97 -7.77
CA GLY A 144 -3.93 -10.12 -8.05
C GLY A 144 -2.44 -9.79 -8.08
N SER A 145 -1.66 -10.76 -8.54
CA SER A 145 -0.21 -10.65 -8.61
C SER A 145 0.26 -10.21 -10.00
N LEU A 146 1.23 -9.31 -10.01
CA LEU A 146 1.99 -8.95 -11.20
C LEU A 146 3.08 -10.02 -11.43
N SER A 147 3.17 -10.53 -12.64
CA SER A 147 4.22 -11.44 -13.05
C SER A 147 5.56 -10.70 -13.23
N THR A 148 6.67 -11.44 -13.24
CA THR A 148 8.01 -10.86 -13.43
C THR A 148 8.24 -10.26 -14.82
N THR A 149 7.33 -10.49 -15.76
CA THR A 149 7.36 -9.90 -17.10
C THR A 149 6.51 -8.65 -17.22
N ASP A 150 5.68 -8.37 -16.22
CA ASP A 150 4.83 -7.20 -16.19
C ASP A 150 5.64 -5.97 -15.76
N ILE A 151 5.11 -4.80 -16.09
CA ILE A 151 5.71 -3.52 -15.71
C ILE A 151 4.63 -2.74 -14.97
N PRO A 152 4.78 -2.54 -13.64
CA PRO A 152 5.96 -2.84 -12.83
C PRO A 152 6.11 -4.34 -12.53
N ALA A 153 7.34 -4.79 -12.27
CA ALA A 153 7.67 -6.21 -12.06
C ALA A 153 7.23 -6.79 -10.69
N GLY A 154 6.20 -6.17 -10.08
CA GLY A 154 5.71 -6.48 -8.74
C GLY A 154 5.04 -5.28 -8.09
N CYS A 155 4.17 -5.56 -7.13
CA CYS A 155 3.46 -4.58 -6.31
C CYS A 155 4.41 -3.79 -5.40
N ALA A 156 4.00 -2.61 -4.93
CA ALA A 156 4.81 -1.77 -4.03
C ALA A 156 5.20 -2.50 -2.73
N SER A 157 4.25 -3.26 -2.20
CA SER A 157 4.39 -4.12 -1.05
C SER A 157 3.76 -5.47 -1.38
N GLY A 158 4.38 -6.54 -0.87
CA GLY A 158 3.83 -7.88 -0.99
C GLY A 158 3.84 -8.45 -2.42
N GLN A 159 2.96 -9.40 -2.70
CA GLN A 159 2.77 -10.14 -3.94
C GLN A 159 1.51 -9.73 -4.72
N GLU A 160 0.50 -9.15 -4.07
CA GLU A 160 -0.79 -8.82 -4.68
C GLU A 160 -1.13 -7.33 -4.53
N CYS A 161 -1.75 -6.76 -5.56
CA CYS A 161 -2.21 -5.38 -5.59
C CYS A 161 -3.42 -5.23 -6.50
N TRP A 162 -4.03 -4.06 -6.44
CA TRP A 162 -5.07 -3.65 -7.38
C TRP A 162 -4.45 -2.98 -8.61
N GLY A 163 -4.99 -3.24 -9.79
CA GLY A 163 -4.63 -2.54 -11.01
C GLY A 163 -5.66 -2.68 -12.12
N THR A 164 -5.59 -1.82 -13.13
CA THR A 164 -6.54 -1.81 -14.26
C THR A 164 -6.18 -2.76 -15.40
N ASN A 165 -4.96 -3.32 -15.38
CA ASN A 165 -4.52 -4.28 -16.39
C ASN A 165 -3.38 -5.16 -15.83
N LEU A 166 -3.72 -6.05 -14.88
CA LEU A 166 -2.69 -6.84 -14.18
C LEU A 166 -2.07 -7.95 -15.05
N ALA A 167 -2.79 -8.40 -16.08
CA ALA A 167 -2.39 -9.54 -16.92
C ALA A 167 -1.98 -9.16 -18.35
N ASP A 168 -2.05 -7.88 -18.70
CA ASP A 168 -1.64 -7.35 -20.00
C ASP A 168 -0.92 -5.98 -19.84
N THR A 169 -0.19 -5.59 -20.87
CA THR A 169 0.64 -4.38 -20.92
C THR A 169 -0.02 -3.21 -21.63
N ASN A 170 -1.28 -3.33 -22.07
CA ASN A 170 -1.95 -2.29 -22.84
C ASN A 170 -3.46 -2.17 -22.59
N TYR A 171 -3.86 -1.39 -21.58
CA TYR A 171 -5.29 -1.19 -21.30
C TYR A 171 -6.03 -0.48 -22.45
N THR A 172 -5.32 0.22 -23.34
CA THR A 172 -5.96 1.01 -24.40
C THR A 172 -6.67 0.14 -25.43
N ASP A 173 -6.35 -1.17 -25.52
CA ASP A 173 -6.96 -2.09 -26.47
C ASP A 173 -8.14 -2.91 -25.92
N ASP A 174 -8.54 -2.69 -24.66
CA ASP A 174 -9.61 -3.41 -23.98
C ASP A 174 -11.01 -3.15 -24.53
N ASN A 175 -11.20 -2.05 -25.25
CA ASN A 175 -12.51 -1.62 -25.74
C ASN A 175 -12.56 -1.52 -27.27
N ASP A 176 -12.53 -2.69 -27.93
CA ASP A 176 -12.63 -2.81 -29.38
C ASP A 176 -14.03 -2.39 -29.91
N ASP A 177 -14.06 -1.63 -31.00
CA ASP A 177 -15.27 -1.28 -31.75
C ASP A 177 -15.86 -2.48 -32.55
N GLY A 178 -15.16 -3.62 -32.56
CA GLY A 178 -15.53 -4.86 -33.24
C GLY A 178 -15.33 -4.82 -34.76
N ASN A 179 -14.64 -3.79 -35.27
CA ASN A 179 -14.34 -3.66 -36.70
C ASN A 179 -13.01 -4.35 -37.08
N THR A 180 -12.70 -4.37 -38.38
CA THR A 180 -11.42 -4.91 -38.87
C THR A 180 -10.81 -3.95 -39.88
N PRO A 181 -9.64 -3.32 -39.58
CA PRO A 181 -8.91 -3.39 -38.32
C PRO A 181 -9.71 -2.76 -37.15
N PRO A 182 -9.45 -3.18 -35.90
CA PRO A 182 -10.14 -2.65 -34.73
C PRO A 182 -9.79 -1.17 -34.52
N SER A 183 -10.76 -0.41 -34.01
CA SER A 183 -10.51 0.89 -33.38
C SER A 183 -10.86 0.79 -31.90
N TYR A 184 -10.06 1.41 -31.06
CA TYR A 184 -10.28 1.34 -29.62
C TYR A 184 -11.05 2.56 -29.12
N MET A 185 -12.12 2.27 -28.38
CA MET A 185 -13.15 3.22 -27.95
C MET A 185 -12.88 3.70 -26.51
N PRO A 186 -13.31 4.93 -26.16
CA PRO A 186 -13.15 5.44 -24.80
C PRO A 186 -13.89 4.60 -23.76
N PHE A 187 -13.37 4.55 -22.55
CA PHE A 187 -13.98 3.89 -21.40
C PHE A 187 -13.51 4.50 -20.08
N VAL A 188 -14.23 4.21 -19.00
CA VAL A 188 -13.88 4.68 -17.64
C VAL A 188 -14.01 3.50 -16.69
N VAL A 189 -12.94 3.20 -15.96
CA VAL A 189 -12.91 2.16 -14.93
C VAL A 189 -12.66 2.80 -13.57
N SER A 190 -13.33 2.28 -12.54
CA SER A 190 -13.24 2.84 -11.21
C SER A 190 -13.22 1.79 -10.10
N MET A 191 -12.39 1.98 -9.09
CA MET A 191 -12.34 1.15 -7.89
C MET A 191 -12.71 2.00 -6.68
N THR A 192 -13.52 1.46 -5.78
CA THR A 192 -13.82 2.09 -4.49
C THR A 192 -13.05 1.43 -3.36
N SER A 193 -12.57 2.23 -2.42
CA SER A 193 -12.01 1.75 -1.15
C SER A 193 -13.09 1.17 -0.23
N ALA A 194 -12.65 0.50 0.83
CA ALA A 194 -13.49 0.30 2.00
C ALA A 194 -13.94 1.66 2.60
N GLU A 195 -15.03 1.65 3.35
CA GLU A 195 -15.45 2.82 4.13
C GLU A 195 -14.47 3.09 5.27
N LEU A 196 -14.10 4.34 5.46
CA LEU A 196 -13.10 4.79 6.43
C LEU A 196 -13.73 5.88 7.30
N PHE A 197 -13.64 5.77 8.62
CA PHE A 197 -14.06 6.84 9.52
C PHE A 197 -12.90 7.79 9.79
N VAL A 198 -13.08 9.09 9.54
CA VAL A 198 -12.04 10.10 9.78
C VAL A 198 -12.10 10.55 11.22
N ASP A 199 -11.40 9.82 12.09
CA ASP A 199 -11.44 10.08 13.54
C ASP A 199 -10.77 11.44 13.88
N PRO A 200 -11.47 12.35 14.57
CA PRO A 200 -10.92 13.63 15.00
C PRO A 200 -9.65 13.50 15.86
N LEU A 201 -9.46 12.37 16.55
CA LEU A 201 -8.33 12.09 17.43
C LEU A 201 -7.04 11.73 16.67
N LEU A 202 -7.13 11.35 15.39
CA LEU A 202 -5.95 10.99 14.58
C LEU A 202 -4.93 12.14 14.56
N LYS A 203 -3.64 11.84 14.72
CA LYS A 203 -2.59 12.88 14.62
C LYS A 203 -2.48 13.46 13.20
N SER A 204 -2.72 12.64 12.18
CA SER A 204 -2.75 13.03 10.77
C SER A 204 -4.04 12.53 10.15
N LYS A 205 -4.67 13.35 9.29
CA LYS A 205 -5.86 13.00 8.51
C LYS A 205 -5.50 12.77 7.04
N THR A 206 -4.23 12.49 6.76
CA THR A 206 -3.76 12.21 5.41
C THR A 206 -3.82 10.72 5.15
N ALA A 207 -4.50 10.32 4.08
CA ALA A 207 -4.46 8.97 3.55
C ALA A 207 -3.31 8.86 2.53
N TYR A 208 -2.59 7.74 2.56
CA TYR A 208 -1.44 7.48 1.68
C TYR A 208 -1.67 6.20 0.87
N PHE A 209 -1.26 6.21 -0.38
CA PHE A 209 -1.39 5.09 -1.32
C PHE A 209 -0.10 4.93 -2.10
N ASP A 210 0.48 3.74 -2.09
CA ASP A 210 1.55 3.43 -3.04
C ASP A 210 0.93 3.11 -4.40
N SER A 211 1.41 3.81 -5.42
CA SER A 211 0.79 3.87 -6.73
C SER A 211 1.84 3.83 -7.82
N TRP A 212 1.58 3.06 -8.86
CA TRP A 212 2.33 3.08 -10.10
C TRP A 212 1.37 3.41 -11.23
N HIS A 213 1.81 4.13 -12.26
CA HIS A 213 0.97 4.34 -13.45
C HIS A 213 1.78 4.55 -14.71
N ASN A 214 1.22 4.15 -15.84
CA ASN A 214 1.66 4.49 -17.19
C ASN A 214 0.46 4.63 -18.15
N LEU A 215 0.11 5.89 -18.43
CA LEU A 215 -1.09 6.28 -19.16
C LEU A 215 -0.77 6.78 -20.58
N GLU A 216 -1.71 6.58 -21.51
CA GLU A 216 -1.56 6.94 -22.91
C GLU A 216 -1.11 8.40 -23.08
N THR A 217 0.03 8.56 -23.75
CA THR A 217 0.72 9.82 -23.93
C THR A 217 1.28 9.94 -25.34
N SER A 218 0.94 11.03 -26.01
CA SER A 218 1.40 11.32 -27.36
C SER A 218 2.40 12.48 -27.40
N THR A 219 3.14 12.59 -28.51
CA THR A 219 4.05 13.72 -28.73
C THR A 219 3.26 15.02 -28.87
N GLY A 220 3.74 16.07 -28.22
CA GLY A 220 3.19 17.43 -28.33
C GLY A 220 3.49 18.09 -29.67
N SER A 221 2.92 19.29 -29.88
CA SER A 221 3.21 20.07 -31.09
C SER A 221 4.55 20.77 -31.05
N GLN A 222 5.09 21.03 -29.86
CA GLN A 222 6.41 21.63 -29.67
C GLN A 222 7.48 20.56 -29.38
N PRO A 223 8.76 20.82 -29.74
CA PRO A 223 9.86 19.91 -29.42
C PRO A 223 9.91 19.59 -27.93
N ASN A 224 10.10 18.30 -27.59
CA ASN A 224 10.21 17.79 -26.22
C ASN A 224 8.98 18.07 -25.33
N THR A 225 7.80 18.25 -25.92
CA THR A 225 6.54 18.35 -25.17
C THR A 225 5.70 17.10 -25.32
N LYS A 226 4.90 16.82 -24.29
CA LYS A 226 3.98 15.68 -24.22
C LYS A 226 2.53 16.16 -24.23
N ARG A 227 1.63 15.29 -24.64
CA ARG A 227 0.18 15.49 -24.62
C ARG A 227 -0.45 14.26 -23.99
N PHE A 228 -1.12 14.44 -22.86
CA PHE A 228 -1.66 13.34 -22.08
C PHE A 228 -3.09 13.08 -22.55
N SER A 229 -3.28 11.95 -23.24
CA SER A 229 -4.60 11.56 -23.75
C SER A 229 -5.47 11.06 -22.61
N ASP A 230 -4.88 10.33 -21.67
CA ASP A 230 -5.62 9.70 -20.59
C ASP A 230 -5.26 10.30 -19.24
N CYS A 231 -6.05 9.94 -18.23
CA CYS A 231 -5.90 10.48 -16.89
C CYS A 231 -6.30 9.47 -15.82
N GLY A 232 -5.61 9.57 -14.67
CA GLY A 232 -6.00 8.98 -13.41
C GLY A 232 -6.35 10.08 -12.42
N TYR A 233 -7.41 9.91 -11.62
CA TYR A 233 -7.78 10.86 -10.57
C TYR A 233 -8.52 10.19 -9.44
N LEU A 234 -8.65 10.92 -8.33
CA LEU A 234 -9.35 10.46 -7.13
C LEU A 234 -10.63 11.26 -6.95
N GLU A 235 -11.63 10.58 -6.44
CA GLU A 235 -12.87 11.15 -5.97
C GLU A 235 -13.16 10.65 -4.56
N ILE A 236 -14.01 11.39 -3.85
CA ILE A 236 -14.43 11.07 -2.50
C ILE A 236 -15.92 11.29 -2.38
N ARG A 237 -16.55 10.45 -1.57
CA ARG A 237 -17.87 10.74 -1.01
C ARG A 237 -17.80 10.61 0.50
N SER A 238 -18.63 11.40 1.19
CA SER A 238 -18.70 11.35 2.64
C SER A 238 -20.14 11.24 3.15
N SER A 239 -20.28 10.72 4.36
CA SER A 239 -21.56 10.56 5.05
C SER A 239 -21.35 10.56 6.56
N PRO A 240 -22.22 11.19 7.35
CA PRO A 240 -22.18 11.08 8.80
C PRO A 240 -22.57 9.69 9.33
N ASN A 241 -23.06 8.80 8.46
CA ASN A 241 -23.42 7.42 8.80
C ASN A 241 -22.67 6.42 7.92
N PRO A 242 -22.31 5.24 8.44
CA PRO A 242 -21.71 4.17 7.64
C PRO A 242 -22.72 3.58 6.65
N GLY A 243 -22.22 2.82 5.67
CA GLY A 243 -23.04 2.10 4.70
C GLY A 243 -23.40 2.95 3.47
N PHE A 244 -22.38 3.29 2.68
CA PHE A 244 -22.60 3.95 1.40
C PHE A 244 -23.42 3.06 0.43
N PRO A 245 -24.28 3.65 -0.41
CA PRO A 245 -25.00 2.89 -1.42
C PRO A 245 -24.02 2.30 -2.44
N PRO A 246 -24.28 1.11 -3.02
CA PRO A 246 -23.41 0.47 -4.01
C PRO A 246 -23.52 1.13 -5.39
N ASP A 247 -23.82 2.42 -5.45
CA ASP A 247 -23.97 3.20 -6.68
C ASP A 247 -22.85 4.24 -6.83
N ASN A 248 -22.79 4.85 -8.02
CA ASN A 248 -21.79 5.84 -8.40
C ASN A 248 -22.13 7.26 -7.94
N SER A 249 -23.12 7.44 -7.06
CA SER A 249 -23.59 8.76 -6.64
C SER A 249 -22.81 9.33 -5.46
N GLY A 250 -22.82 10.66 -5.36
CA GLY A 250 -22.27 11.42 -4.23
C GLY A 250 -20.75 11.59 -4.24
N PHE A 251 -20.07 11.17 -5.30
CA PHE A 251 -18.63 11.35 -5.45
C PHE A 251 -18.31 12.71 -6.05
N ASP A 252 -17.36 13.40 -5.43
CA ASP A 252 -16.77 14.66 -5.88
C ASP A 252 -15.25 14.48 -6.03
N TYR A 253 -14.63 15.26 -6.91
CA TYR A 253 -13.17 15.26 -7.07
C TYR A 253 -12.47 15.58 -5.74
N ILE A 254 -11.42 14.81 -5.42
CA ILE A 254 -10.50 15.11 -4.33
C ILE A 254 -9.09 15.29 -4.87
N ALA A 255 -8.45 16.39 -4.45
CA ALA A 255 -7.11 16.73 -4.90
C ALA A 255 -6.06 15.80 -4.27
N ILE A 256 -5.09 15.36 -5.09
CA ILE A 256 -3.87 14.73 -4.60
C ILE A 256 -3.02 15.82 -3.94
N ASP A 257 -2.70 15.65 -2.66
CA ASP A 257 -1.81 16.53 -1.91
C ASP A 257 -0.37 16.34 -2.40
N GLN A 258 0.04 17.24 -3.28
CA GLN A 258 1.39 17.25 -3.87
C GLN A 258 2.50 17.54 -2.87
N GLN A 259 2.21 18.13 -1.71
CA GLN A 259 3.23 18.41 -0.70
C GLN A 259 3.52 17.18 0.14
N ALA A 260 2.50 16.37 0.40
CA ALA A 260 2.62 15.11 1.11
C ALA A 260 2.96 13.91 0.19
N SER A 261 2.72 14.03 -1.12
CA SER A 261 3.04 12.99 -2.11
C SER A 261 4.51 12.98 -2.51
N THR A 262 5.00 11.83 -2.99
CA THR A 262 6.36 11.69 -3.55
C THR A 262 6.35 11.00 -4.91
N GLY A 263 7.35 11.29 -5.75
CA GLY A 263 7.49 10.67 -7.08
C GLY A 263 6.63 11.27 -8.20
N LEU A 264 5.81 12.28 -7.90
CA LEU A 264 5.03 13.02 -8.90
C LEU A 264 5.83 14.18 -9.52
N VAL A 265 5.74 14.31 -10.85
CA VAL A 265 6.47 15.31 -11.63
C VAL A 265 5.52 15.99 -12.61
N TYR A 266 5.41 17.31 -12.45
CA TYR A 266 4.58 18.17 -13.30
C TYR A 266 4.95 18.04 -14.79
N GLY A 267 3.92 17.89 -15.63
CA GLY A 267 4.09 17.75 -17.07
C GLY A 267 4.81 16.48 -17.49
N THR A 268 4.90 15.48 -16.60
CA THR A 268 5.46 14.15 -16.89
C THR A 268 4.57 13.04 -16.37
N SER A 269 4.41 12.95 -15.04
CA SER A 269 3.59 11.94 -14.35
C SER A 269 2.31 12.53 -13.73
N TYR A 270 2.20 13.87 -13.72
CA TYR A 270 1.10 14.63 -13.15
C TYR A 270 0.85 15.90 -13.97
N ALA A 271 -0.38 16.20 -14.34
CA ALA A 271 -0.69 17.33 -15.22
C ALA A 271 -2.11 17.89 -14.99
N GLN A 272 -2.31 19.15 -15.41
CA GLN A 272 -3.62 19.80 -15.34
C GLN A 272 -4.49 19.37 -16.52
N GLY A 273 -5.79 19.19 -16.26
CA GLY A 273 -6.83 19.03 -17.27
C GLY A 273 -7.03 20.23 -18.21
N GLY A 274 -7.95 20.05 -19.14
CA GLY A 274 -8.43 21.13 -20.01
C GLY A 274 -7.58 21.41 -21.24
N GLY A 275 -6.82 20.41 -21.68
CA GLY A 275 -6.09 20.45 -22.93
C GLY A 275 -7.01 20.34 -24.15
N PHE A 276 -7.08 21.38 -24.99
CA PHE A 276 -7.80 21.34 -26.27
C PHE A 276 -7.11 22.14 -27.38
N GLY A 277 -7.45 21.82 -28.64
CA GLY A 277 -6.99 22.56 -29.80
C GLY A 277 -5.46 22.50 -29.99
N SER A 278 -4.83 23.67 -30.17
CA SER A 278 -3.37 23.79 -30.31
C SER A 278 -2.63 23.96 -28.98
N ASN A 279 -3.32 24.26 -27.89
CA ASN A 279 -2.70 24.75 -26.65
C ASN A 279 -2.80 23.73 -25.52
N TRP A 280 -2.40 22.50 -25.79
CA TRP A 280 -2.52 21.41 -24.83
C TRP A 280 -1.25 20.58 -24.64
N ASP A 281 -0.14 21.07 -25.16
CA ASP A 281 1.18 20.58 -24.79
C ASP A 281 1.36 20.77 -23.26
N GLY A 282 1.72 19.69 -22.56
CA GLY A 282 1.87 19.64 -21.11
C GLY A 282 0.55 19.49 -20.32
N LYS A 283 -0.58 19.23 -20.99
CA LYS A 283 -1.91 19.09 -20.36
C LYS A 283 -2.57 17.75 -20.65
N ILE A 284 -3.46 17.36 -19.76
CA ILE A 284 -4.44 16.29 -19.96
C ILE A 284 -5.55 16.82 -20.86
N THR A 285 -5.97 16.02 -21.84
CA THR A 285 -7.06 16.35 -22.75
C THR A 285 -8.34 16.74 -22.00
N SER A 286 -9.12 17.66 -22.57
CA SER A 286 -10.43 18.04 -22.03
C SER A 286 -11.47 16.91 -22.13
N ASN A 287 -11.18 15.82 -22.86
CA ASN A 287 -12.04 14.64 -22.89
C ASN A 287 -12.01 13.87 -21.56
N CYS A 288 -10.97 14.05 -20.74
CA CYS A 288 -10.95 13.58 -19.36
C CYS A 288 -11.88 14.45 -18.50
N GLY A 289 -13.19 14.23 -18.62
CA GLY A 289 -14.22 15.10 -18.03
C GLY A 289 -14.25 15.12 -16.51
N GLY A 290 -13.78 14.06 -15.83
CA GLY A 290 -13.79 13.99 -14.36
C GLY A 290 -12.84 14.98 -13.67
N LEU A 291 -11.88 15.55 -14.40
CA LEU A 291 -11.05 16.65 -13.91
C LEU A 291 -11.70 18.03 -14.05
N GLN A 292 -12.90 18.12 -14.62
CA GLN A 292 -13.61 19.39 -14.76
C GLN A 292 -14.39 19.70 -13.49
N ASN A 293 -13.92 20.69 -12.73
CA ASN A 293 -14.61 21.20 -11.54
C ASN A 293 -15.25 22.57 -11.84
N GLY A 294 -16.50 22.53 -12.30
CA GLY A 294 -17.23 23.72 -12.76
C GLY A 294 -16.55 24.39 -13.97
N SER A 295 -15.98 25.58 -13.75
CA SER A 295 -15.27 26.34 -14.80
C SER A 295 -13.75 26.15 -14.78
N GLN A 296 -13.23 25.43 -13.80
CA GLN A 296 -11.81 25.18 -13.60
C GLN A 296 -11.46 23.73 -13.98
N TRP A 297 -10.17 23.52 -14.24
CA TRP A 297 -9.61 22.21 -14.52
C TRP A 297 -8.65 21.82 -13.42
N GLU A 298 -8.93 20.67 -12.84
CA GLU A 298 -8.14 20.06 -11.79
C GLU A 298 -6.94 19.32 -12.34
N TRP A 299 -6.12 18.81 -11.43
CA TRP A 299 -4.92 18.08 -11.74
C TRP A 299 -5.13 16.58 -11.53
N GLY A 300 -4.47 15.76 -12.35
CA GLY A 300 -4.56 14.31 -12.28
C GLY A 300 -3.26 13.63 -12.68
N LEU A 301 -3.20 12.33 -12.41
CA LEU A 301 -2.16 11.44 -12.91
C LEU A 301 -2.20 11.43 -14.44
N ALA A 302 -1.03 11.44 -15.05
CA ALA A 302 -0.86 11.54 -16.50
C ALA A 302 0.46 10.88 -16.89
N GLY A 303 0.56 10.32 -18.10
CA GLY A 303 1.80 9.71 -18.57
C GLY A 303 2.37 8.64 -17.63
N SER A 304 3.70 8.58 -17.54
CA SER A 304 4.39 7.55 -16.77
C SER A 304 4.92 8.10 -15.46
N SER A 305 4.61 7.39 -14.38
CA SER A 305 5.23 7.52 -13.07
C SER A 305 6.73 7.17 -13.08
N THR A 306 7.15 6.35 -14.05
CA THR A 306 8.55 5.96 -14.24
C THR A 306 9.33 7.11 -14.88
N THR A 307 10.27 7.66 -14.13
CA THR A 307 11.12 8.77 -14.59
C THR A 307 12.58 8.51 -14.24
N ALA A 308 13.49 9.33 -14.75
CA ALA A 308 14.91 9.23 -14.37
C ALA A 308 15.13 9.45 -12.86
N GLN A 309 14.23 10.19 -12.20
CA GLN A 309 14.26 10.47 -10.76
C GLN A 309 13.43 9.46 -9.95
N ASN A 310 12.54 8.71 -10.61
CA ASN A 310 11.76 7.63 -10.03
C ASN A 310 11.85 6.38 -10.93
N PRO A 311 12.98 5.66 -10.92
CA PRO A 311 13.23 4.57 -11.86
C PRO A 311 12.36 3.33 -11.58
N THR A 312 11.82 3.19 -10.37
CA THR A 312 10.89 2.12 -10.01
C THR A 312 9.45 2.43 -10.44
N GLY A 313 9.15 3.70 -10.74
CA GLY A 313 7.80 4.17 -11.04
C GLY A 313 6.86 4.25 -9.85
N TRP A 314 7.06 3.46 -8.79
CA TRP A 314 6.28 3.56 -7.55
C TRP A 314 6.34 4.97 -6.96
N THR A 315 5.17 5.55 -6.75
CA THR A 315 4.93 6.87 -6.15
C THR A 315 4.12 6.66 -4.88
N ASN A 316 4.22 7.60 -3.95
CA ASN A 316 3.33 7.63 -2.79
C ASN A 316 2.38 8.81 -2.96
N LEU A 317 1.10 8.52 -3.19
CA LEU A 317 0.03 9.49 -3.33
C LEU A 317 -0.55 9.80 -1.97
N ALA A 318 -0.74 11.07 -1.68
CA ALA A 318 -1.34 11.54 -0.45
C ALA A 318 -2.65 12.29 -0.72
N VAL A 319 -3.63 12.13 0.16
CA VAL A 319 -4.90 12.85 0.12
C VAL A 319 -5.22 13.39 1.50
N ASP A 320 -5.54 14.68 1.59
CA ASP A 320 -5.93 15.32 2.85
C ASP A 320 -7.44 15.12 3.11
N LEU A 321 -7.76 14.46 4.24
CA LEU A 321 -9.13 14.20 4.67
C LEU A 321 -9.60 15.15 5.78
N THR A 322 -8.87 16.24 6.05
CA THR A 322 -9.18 17.17 7.14
C THR A 322 -10.59 17.77 7.04
N ASP A 323 -11.12 17.97 5.84
CA ASP A 323 -12.47 18.50 5.62
C ASP A 323 -13.60 17.49 5.94
N TYR A 324 -13.25 16.22 6.18
CA TYR A 324 -14.19 15.12 6.39
C TYR A 324 -14.13 14.53 7.81
N ILE A 325 -13.57 15.28 8.77
CA ILE A 325 -13.48 14.85 10.17
C ILE A 325 -14.88 14.56 10.74
N ASP A 326 -14.98 13.47 11.52
CA ASP A 326 -16.24 12.99 12.11
C ASP A 326 -17.25 12.46 11.07
N GLU A 327 -16.77 12.14 9.87
CA GLU A 327 -17.55 11.50 8.80
C GLU A 327 -16.92 10.18 8.37
N TYR A 328 -17.76 9.31 7.82
CA TYR A 328 -17.30 8.20 7.01
C TYR A 328 -17.00 8.71 5.61
N VAL A 329 -15.90 8.26 5.03
CA VAL A 329 -15.49 8.56 3.67
C VAL A 329 -15.29 7.27 2.88
N GLN A 330 -15.51 7.36 1.58
CA GLN A 330 -15.11 6.33 0.63
C GLN A 330 -14.39 7.01 -0.53
N LEU A 331 -13.20 6.51 -0.83
CA LEU A 331 -12.38 7.00 -1.93
C LEU A 331 -12.67 6.18 -3.19
N ARG A 332 -12.64 6.84 -4.35
CA ARG A 332 -12.78 6.21 -5.66
C ARG A 332 -11.59 6.58 -6.54
N PHE A 333 -10.95 5.55 -7.08
CA PHE A 333 -9.82 5.62 -7.99
C PHE A 333 -10.38 5.49 -9.40
N VAL A 334 -10.12 6.47 -10.27
CA VAL A 334 -10.69 6.48 -11.62
C VAL A 334 -9.60 6.59 -12.67
N LEU A 335 -9.59 5.64 -13.60
CA LEU A 335 -8.85 5.74 -14.85
C LEU A 335 -9.82 6.00 -15.99
N HIS A 336 -9.52 7.01 -16.81
CA HIS A 336 -10.34 7.38 -17.96
C HIS A 336 -9.51 7.31 -19.24
N HIS A 337 -9.82 6.33 -20.07
CA HIS A 337 -9.31 6.19 -21.42
C HIS A 337 -10.16 6.99 -22.40
N THR A 338 -9.56 7.91 -23.14
CA THR A 338 -10.32 8.85 -24.00
C THR A 338 -10.43 8.41 -25.47
N GLY A 339 -9.85 7.27 -25.85
CA GLY A 339 -9.97 6.69 -27.21
C GLY A 339 -9.29 7.53 -28.28
N ARG A 340 -8.18 8.21 -27.96
CA ARG A 340 -7.55 9.16 -28.87
C ARG A 340 -6.59 8.46 -29.85
N SER A 341 -6.84 8.60 -31.14
CA SER A 341 -6.07 7.96 -32.24
C SER A 341 -4.64 8.47 -32.51
N ALA A 342 -3.94 9.00 -31.50
CA ALA A 342 -2.56 9.45 -31.64
C ALA A 342 -1.57 8.32 -31.36
N MET A 343 -0.42 8.32 -32.02
CA MET A 343 0.64 7.34 -31.70
C MET A 343 1.16 7.59 -30.28
N ASN A 344 1.13 6.53 -29.45
CA ASN A 344 1.69 6.56 -28.11
C ASN A 344 3.22 6.68 -28.16
N ILE A 345 3.81 7.36 -27.17
CA ILE A 345 5.26 7.49 -27.03
C ILE A 345 5.88 6.23 -26.39
N ASP A 346 5.11 5.55 -25.54
CA ASP A 346 5.52 4.36 -24.79
C ASP A 346 4.95 3.10 -25.47
N ASP A 347 5.65 1.97 -25.35
CA ASP A 347 5.11 0.67 -25.74
C ASP A 347 4.38 -0.02 -24.59
N ASN A 348 4.57 0.46 -23.36
CA ASN A 348 3.83 0.02 -22.19
C ASN A 348 2.70 1.00 -21.84
N MET A 349 1.47 0.48 -21.76
CA MET A 349 0.28 1.13 -21.23
C MET A 349 -0.41 0.19 -20.25
N SER A 350 0.30 -0.29 -19.22
CA SER A 350 -0.30 -1.12 -18.15
C SER A 350 -1.33 -0.39 -17.29
N GLY A 351 -1.49 0.93 -17.43
CA GLY A 351 -2.57 1.67 -16.77
C GLY A 351 -2.19 2.14 -15.39
N TRP A 352 -3.04 1.87 -14.40
CA TRP A 352 -2.86 2.28 -13.01
C TRP A 352 -2.91 1.04 -12.12
#